data_AF-A0A1J4JTQ5-F1
#
_entry.id   AF-A0A1J4JTQ5-F1
#
_cell.length_a   1.000
_cell.length_b   1.000
_cell.length_c   1.000
_cell.angle_alpha   90.00
_cell.angle_beta   90.00
_cell.angle_gamma   90.00
#
_symmetry.space_group_name_H-M   'P 1'
#
loop_
_entity.id
_entity.type
_entity.pdbx_description
1 polymer ?
#
loop_
_entity_poly.entity_id
_entity_poly.type
_entity_poly.pdbx_seq_one_letter_code
_entity_poly.pdbx_strand_id
1 'polypeptide(L)'
;MENKSNLSEKESESKSVTSSSISRCSSNRSKRFAKKSYASIPDFKFERMIDAAKETMIIESNKIFEQFDQVFERHISELEETRRQIRISTHNLFTNMKERHITEMTELEIDHVLEREKAIQHPSVQENQLKIQAQNMARRKDLQEAVRLRDEAIKIRSIEKEQRARAVDQKYFTMLQRLVNKQKSEIIKLQDQMIIQMEAAQAATNRKIFNIQKKTVACIKNVLSRAIASGKKELRNSAKNHEISQVLTDCMNDKIRNDNRVGIFYAVQI
;
A
#
# COMPACT_ATOMS: atom_id res chain seq x y z
N MET A 1 24.55 -26.21 41.95
CA MET A 1 24.08 -25.73 43.26
C MET A 1 22.58 -25.61 43.15
N GLU A 2 21.84 -26.64 43.59
CA GLU A 2 21.41 -26.80 45.01
C GLU A 2 20.37 -25.71 45.34
N ASN A 3 19.15 -25.97 45.82
CA ASN A 3 18.50 -27.11 46.44
C ASN A 3 17.00 -27.01 46.08
N LYS A 4 16.27 -28.06 45.67
CA LYS A 4 15.83 -29.25 46.42
C LYS A 4 15.11 -28.96 47.74
N SER A 5 14.02 -29.71 47.89
CA SER A 5 13.49 -30.28 49.13
C SER A 5 12.44 -29.41 49.87
N ASN A 6 11.36 -29.94 50.42
CA ASN A 6 10.83 -31.32 50.42
C ASN A 6 9.56 -31.37 51.29
N LEU A 7 8.76 -32.43 51.05
CA LEU A 7 8.06 -33.26 52.05
C LEU A 7 6.96 -32.59 52.91
N SER A 8 5.90 -33.27 53.33
CA SER A 8 5.80 -34.64 53.83
C SER A 8 4.33 -35.11 53.69
N GLU A 9 4.04 -36.35 53.29
CA GLU A 9 3.79 -37.55 54.15
C GLU A 9 2.62 -37.38 55.14
N LYS A 10 1.76 -38.35 55.48
CA LYS A 10 1.74 -39.84 55.43
C LYS A 10 0.29 -40.27 55.78
N GLU A 11 -0.28 -41.25 55.09
CA GLU A 11 -0.45 -42.67 55.52
C GLU A 11 -1.19 -42.93 56.85
N SER A 12 -2.22 -43.79 56.76
CA SER A 12 -2.43 -45.03 57.56
C SER A 12 -3.87 -45.54 57.32
N GLU A 13 -4.08 -46.58 56.51
CA GLU A 13 -4.16 -48.02 56.87
C GLU A 13 -5.19 -48.40 57.95
N SER A 14 -6.14 -49.29 57.60
CA SER A 14 -6.35 -50.57 58.33
C SER A 14 -7.42 -51.48 57.67
N LYS A 15 -7.03 -52.76 57.51
CA LYS A 15 -7.78 -53.97 57.10
C LYS A 15 -8.82 -54.35 58.20
N SER A 16 -9.80 -55.26 58.12
CA SER A 16 -9.97 -56.59 57.51
C SER A 16 -11.43 -57.08 57.72
N VAL A 17 -12.06 -57.71 56.73
CA VAL A 17 -12.56 -59.11 56.64
C VAL A 17 -13.42 -59.66 57.79
N THR A 18 -14.69 -60.02 57.48
CA THR A 18 -15.34 -61.27 57.94
C THR A 18 -16.37 -61.75 56.90
N SER A 19 -16.40 -63.06 56.71
CA SER A 19 -17.11 -63.83 55.69
C SER A 19 -18.52 -64.28 56.12
N SER A 20 -19.23 -64.82 55.13
CA SER A 20 -20.28 -65.86 55.22
C SER A 20 -21.74 -65.37 55.19
N SER A 21 -22.43 -65.57 54.06
CA SER A 21 -23.51 -66.56 53.96
C SER A 21 -24.08 -66.62 52.54
N ILE A 22 -24.15 -67.83 52.00
CA ILE A 22 -24.77 -68.22 50.75
C ILE A 22 -26.29 -68.22 50.93
N SER A 23 -27.05 -67.58 50.04
CA SER A 23 -28.37 -68.09 49.66
C SER A 23 -28.64 -67.85 48.18
N ARG A 24 -28.97 -68.95 47.50
CA ARG A 24 -29.38 -68.98 46.10
C ARG A 24 -30.83 -68.52 46.03
N CYS A 25 -31.12 -67.62 45.09
CA CYS A 25 -32.44 -67.54 44.47
C CYS A 25 -32.27 -67.24 42.99
N SER A 26 -32.45 -68.29 42.19
CA SER A 26 -32.69 -68.23 40.76
C SER A 26 -33.97 -67.46 40.48
N SER A 27 -33.91 -66.46 39.61
CA SER A 27 -35.09 -66.00 38.88
C SER A 27 -34.68 -65.45 37.53
N ASN A 28 -35.15 -66.15 36.50
CA ASN A 28 -35.01 -65.84 35.10
C ASN A 28 -35.53 -64.44 34.79
N ARG A 29 -34.68 -63.56 34.26
CA ARG A 29 -35.15 -62.42 33.47
C ARG A 29 -34.37 -62.33 32.17
N SER A 30 -34.89 -63.09 31.20
CA SER A 30 -34.59 -63.05 29.78
C SER A 30 -34.36 -61.61 29.31
N LYS A 31 -33.10 -61.25 29.01
CA LYS A 31 -32.76 -60.03 28.29
C LYS A 31 -33.12 -60.25 26.82
N ARG A 32 -34.36 -59.91 26.44
CA ARG A 32 -34.72 -59.69 25.04
C ARG A 32 -33.86 -58.53 24.52
N PHE A 33 -32.86 -58.85 23.72
CA PHE A 33 -32.25 -57.91 22.79
C PHE A 33 -33.31 -57.50 21.78
N ALA A 34 -34.02 -56.41 22.07
CA ALA A 34 -34.80 -55.72 21.04
C ALA A 34 -33.80 -55.10 20.06
N LYS A 35 -33.52 -55.80 18.96
CA LYS A 35 -32.98 -55.16 17.75
C LYS A 35 -33.98 -54.04 17.39
N LYS A 36 -33.60 -52.79 17.67
CA LYS A 36 -34.25 -51.63 17.07
C LYS A 36 -34.06 -51.78 15.56
N SER A 37 -35.10 -52.26 14.89
CA SER A 37 -35.23 -52.14 13.45
C SER A 37 -35.25 -50.65 13.13
N TYR A 38 -34.16 -50.15 12.54
CA TYR A 38 -34.15 -48.84 11.92
C TYR A 38 -35.05 -48.95 10.69
N ALA A 39 -36.32 -48.58 10.85
CA ALA A 39 -37.19 -48.36 9.70
C ALA A 39 -36.46 -47.37 8.78
N SER A 40 -36.14 -47.80 7.55
CA SER A 40 -35.51 -46.91 6.59
C SER A 40 -36.45 -45.73 6.37
N ILE A 41 -35.93 -44.52 6.51
CA ILE A 41 -36.67 -43.32 6.10
C ILE A 41 -36.85 -43.48 4.58
N PRO A 42 -38.09 -43.42 4.04
CA PRO A 42 -38.30 -43.48 2.60
C PRO A 42 -37.43 -42.41 1.93
N ASP A 43 -36.68 -42.76 0.88
CA ASP A 43 -35.70 -41.87 0.26
C ASP A 43 -36.30 -40.53 -0.20
N PHE A 44 -37.59 -40.52 -0.55
CA PHE A 44 -38.36 -39.31 -0.84
C PHE A 44 -38.44 -38.28 0.30
N LYS A 45 -38.45 -38.71 1.57
CA LYS A 45 -38.42 -37.80 2.73
C LYS A 45 -37.02 -37.22 2.97
N PHE A 46 -35.98 -37.96 2.58
CA PHE A 46 -34.59 -37.51 2.68
C PHE A 46 -34.28 -36.41 1.66
N GLU A 47 -34.63 -36.62 0.39
CA GLU A 47 -34.44 -35.64 -0.68
C GLU A 47 -35.14 -34.32 -0.37
N ARG A 48 -36.42 -34.37 0.01
CA ARG A 48 -37.20 -33.15 0.28
C ARG A 48 -36.64 -32.30 1.43
N MET A 49 -36.05 -32.95 2.45
CA MET A 49 -35.41 -32.25 3.56
C MET A 49 -34.05 -31.67 3.19
N ILE A 50 -33.27 -32.43 2.40
CA ILE A 50 -31.98 -31.96 1.90
C ILE A 50 -32.17 -30.77 0.97
N ASP A 51 -33.20 -30.77 0.12
CA ASP A 51 -33.49 -29.66 -0.78
C ASP A 51 -33.94 -28.41 -0.02
N ALA A 52 -34.73 -28.55 1.05
CA ALA A 52 -35.06 -27.42 1.92
C ALA A 52 -33.81 -26.83 2.62
N ALA A 53 -32.87 -27.68 3.04
CA ALA A 53 -31.59 -27.25 3.60
C ALA A 53 -30.70 -26.55 2.55
N LYS A 54 -30.64 -27.07 1.31
CA LYS A 54 -29.94 -26.42 0.19
C LYS A 54 -30.52 -25.04 -0.10
N GLU A 55 -31.85 -24.91 -0.19
CA GLU A 55 -32.51 -23.65 -0.50
C GLU A 55 -32.21 -22.58 0.57
N THR A 56 -32.37 -22.96 1.84
CA THR A 56 -32.04 -22.06 2.97
C THR A 56 -30.58 -21.63 2.94
N MET A 57 -29.68 -22.58 2.67
CA MET A 57 -28.24 -22.34 2.55
C MET A 57 -27.91 -21.38 1.39
N ILE A 58 -28.56 -21.54 0.24
CA ILE A 58 -28.40 -20.68 -0.93
C ILE A 58 -28.88 -19.26 -0.63
N ILE A 59 -30.06 -19.10 -0.02
CA ILE A 59 -30.61 -17.79 0.35
C ILE A 59 -29.69 -17.05 1.31
N GLU A 60 -29.21 -17.71 2.37
CA GLU A 60 -28.28 -17.10 3.32
C GLU A 60 -26.94 -16.74 2.66
N SER A 61 -26.46 -17.58 1.74
CA SER A 61 -25.20 -17.33 1.00
C SER A 61 -25.32 -16.15 0.04
N ASN A 62 -26.43 -16.03 -0.68
CA ASN A 62 -26.71 -14.88 -1.56
C ASN A 62 -26.64 -13.58 -0.76
N LYS A 63 -27.29 -13.52 0.40
CA LYS A 63 -27.27 -12.35 1.28
C LYS A 63 -25.86 -11.97 1.73
N ILE A 64 -25.01 -12.96 2.02
CA ILE A 64 -23.61 -12.73 2.40
C ILE A 64 -22.81 -12.18 1.21
N PHE A 65 -23.01 -12.73 0.00
CA PHE A 65 -22.32 -12.23 -1.19
C PHE A 65 -22.77 -10.82 -1.58
N GLU A 66 -24.06 -10.50 -1.48
CA GLU A 66 -24.57 -9.14 -1.69
C GLU A 66 -23.94 -8.14 -0.71
N GLN A 67 -23.84 -8.51 0.58
CA GLN A 67 -23.17 -7.66 1.56
C GLN A 67 -21.68 -7.48 1.27
N PHE A 68 -21.02 -8.54 0.79
CA PHE A 68 -19.63 -8.46 0.35
C PHE A 68 -19.48 -7.45 -0.81
N ASP A 69 -20.30 -7.57 -1.85
CA ASP A 69 -20.25 -6.68 -3.02
C ASP A 69 -20.46 -5.22 -2.62
N GLN A 70 -21.48 -4.94 -1.81
CA GLN A 70 -21.78 -3.58 -1.36
C GLN A 70 -20.63 -2.93 -0.58
N VAL A 71 -19.90 -3.70 0.24
CA VAL A 71 -18.77 -3.16 0.99
C VAL A 71 -17.52 -3.10 0.11
N PHE A 72 -17.32 -4.08 -0.76
CA PHE A 72 -16.21 -4.11 -1.72
C PHE A 72 -16.27 -2.87 -2.63
N GLU A 73 -17.41 -2.63 -3.27
CA GLU A 73 -17.61 -1.46 -4.13
C GLU A 73 -17.39 -0.15 -3.38
N ARG A 74 -17.89 -0.03 -2.15
CA ARG A 74 -17.61 1.15 -1.31
C ARG A 74 -16.12 1.39 -1.11
N HIS A 75 -15.34 0.34 -0.81
CA HIS A 75 -13.90 0.48 -0.63
C HIS A 75 -13.16 0.82 -1.92
N ILE A 76 -13.64 0.34 -3.07
CA ILE A 76 -13.10 0.73 -4.38
C ILE A 76 -13.41 2.19 -4.67
N SER A 77 -14.65 2.65 -4.47
CA SER A 77 -15.02 4.06 -4.66
C SER A 77 -14.24 5.01 -3.73
N GLU A 78 -14.07 4.63 -2.45
CA GLU A 78 -13.24 5.40 -1.50
C GLU A 78 -11.78 5.53 -1.96
N LEU A 79 -11.22 4.45 -2.53
CA LEU A 79 -9.86 4.44 -3.06
C LEU A 79 -9.72 5.36 -4.29
N GLU A 80 -10.69 5.33 -5.19
CA GLU A 80 -10.70 6.21 -6.37
C GLU A 80 -10.77 7.68 -5.99
N GLU A 81 -11.63 8.03 -5.02
CA GLU A 81 -11.73 9.39 -4.50
C GLU A 81 -10.44 9.83 -3.80
N THR A 82 -9.85 8.96 -2.98
CA THR A 82 -8.55 9.23 -2.33
C THR A 82 -7.46 9.49 -3.37
N ARG A 83 -7.39 8.67 -4.43
CA ARG A 83 -6.44 8.85 -5.54
C ARG A 83 -6.68 10.15 -6.29
N ARG A 84 -7.94 10.53 -6.51
CA ARG A 84 -8.31 11.82 -7.10
C ARG A 84 -7.78 12.97 -6.24
N GLN A 85 -7.99 12.90 -4.93
CA GLN A 85 -7.53 13.93 -4.00
C GLN A 85 -6.00 14.05 -3.96
N ILE A 86 -5.27 12.92 -3.96
CA ILE A 86 -3.80 12.91 -4.04
C ILE A 86 -3.32 13.60 -5.33
N ARG A 87 -3.94 13.29 -6.47
CA ARG A 87 -3.61 13.93 -7.76
C ARG A 87 -3.85 15.43 -7.74
N ILE A 88 -5.00 15.88 -7.23
CA ILE A 88 -5.33 17.31 -7.12
C ILE A 88 -4.34 18.02 -6.20
N SER A 89 -4.04 17.46 -5.03
CA SER A 89 -3.09 18.04 -4.09
C SER A 89 -1.68 18.14 -4.68
N THR A 90 -1.21 17.07 -5.33
CA THR A 90 0.09 17.04 -6.02
C THR A 90 0.15 18.07 -7.14
N HIS A 91 -0.94 18.19 -7.93
CA HIS A 91 -1.02 19.16 -9.01
C HIS A 91 -0.95 20.60 -8.50
N ASN A 92 -1.68 20.93 -7.43
CA ASN A 92 -1.62 22.27 -6.82
C ASN A 92 -0.20 22.61 -6.33
N LEU A 93 0.46 21.64 -5.68
CA LEU A 93 1.84 21.81 -5.23
C LEU A 93 2.81 21.99 -6.42
N PHE A 94 2.60 21.22 -7.49
CA PHE A 94 3.37 21.34 -8.73
C PHE A 94 3.21 22.73 -9.36
N THR A 95 1.99 23.25 -9.47
CA THR A 95 1.72 24.56 -10.05
C THR A 95 2.42 25.67 -9.26
N ASN A 96 2.29 25.68 -7.93
CA ASN A 96 2.98 26.65 -7.08
C ASN A 96 4.51 26.54 -7.20
N MET A 97 5.03 25.31 -7.25
CA MET A 97 6.46 25.07 -7.46
C MET A 97 6.93 25.58 -8.81
N LYS A 98 6.18 25.34 -9.89
CA LYS A 98 6.48 25.80 -11.24
C LYS A 98 6.51 27.33 -11.31
N GLU A 99 5.55 28.00 -10.69
CA GLU A 99 5.53 29.47 -10.62
C GLU A 99 6.79 30.00 -9.94
N ARG A 100 7.14 29.45 -8.76
CA ARG A 100 8.39 29.82 -8.08
C ARG A 100 9.63 29.54 -8.94
N HIS A 101 9.69 28.40 -9.63
CA HIS A 101 10.82 28.06 -10.51
C HIS A 101 10.99 29.08 -11.64
N ILE A 102 9.89 29.54 -12.24
CA ILE A 102 9.91 30.58 -13.26
C ILE A 102 10.41 31.90 -12.68
N THR A 103 9.93 32.30 -11.49
CA THR A 103 10.40 33.51 -10.80
C THR A 103 11.90 33.45 -10.51
N GLU A 104 12.39 32.37 -9.88
CA GLU A 104 13.82 32.20 -9.56
C GLU A 104 14.71 32.27 -10.82
N MET A 105 14.26 31.70 -11.94
CA MET A 105 14.97 31.76 -13.22
C MET A 105 14.97 33.16 -13.82
N THR A 106 13.84 33.85 -13.75
CA THR A 106 13.68 35.20 -14.29
C THR A 106 14.52 36.21 -13.51
N GLU A 107 14.54 36.10 -12.18
CA GLU A 107 15.38 36.93 -11.31
C GLU A 107 16.87 36.74 -11.63
N LEU A 108 17.32 35.49 -11.80
CA LEU A 108 18.70 35.20 -12.16
C LEU A 108 19.10 35.78 -13.53
N GLU A 109 18.20 35.73 -14.52
CA GLU A 109 18.42 36.32 -15.83
C GLU A 109 18.49 37.86 -15.76
N ILE A 110 17.60 38.48 -15.00
CA ILE A 110 17.62 39.94 -14.78
C ILE A 110 18.94 40.35 -14.12
N ASP A 111 19.35 39.66 -13.07
CA ASP A 111 20.61 39.92 -12.38
C ASP A 111 21.81 39.76 -13.32
N HIS A 112 21.81 38.74 -14.18
CA HIS A 112 22.86 38.53 -15.17
C HIS A 112 22.97 39.69 -16.16
N VAL A 113 21.85 40.12 -16.74
CA VAL A 113 21.81 41.25 -17.67
C VAL A 113 22.33 42.52 -17.00
N LEU A 114 21.88 42.81 -15.77
CA LEU A 114 22.29 43.99 -15.01
C LEU A 114 23.78 43.95 -14.62
N GLU A 115 24.29 42.81 -14.13
CA GLU A 115 25.70 42.66 -13.78
C GLU A 115 26.59 42.77 -15.02
N ARG A 116 26.16 42.18 -16.15
CA ARG A 116 26.91 42.22 -17.41
C ARG A 116 26.98 43.63 -17.97
N GLU A 117 25.88 44.38 -17.93
CA GLU A 117 25.85 45.77 -18.36
C GLU A 117 26.79 46.64 -17.49
N LYS A 118 26.71 46.51 -16.17
CA LYS A 118 27.61 47.20 -15.22
C LYS A 118 29.09 46.86 -15.51
N ALA A 119 29.39 45.60 -15.78
CA ALA A 119 30.75 45.13 -16.07
C ALA A 119 31.32 45.73 -17.38
N ILE A 120 30.48 45.89 -18.40
CA ILE A 120 30.87 46.48 -19.70
C ILE A 120 31.01 48.00 -19.62
N GLN A 121 30.20 48.65 -18.78
CA GLN A 121 30.27 50.10 -18.56
C GLN A 121 31.41 50.52 -17.63
N HIS A 122 32.00 49.59 -16.87
CA HIS A 122 33.07 49.90 -15.94
C HIS A 122 34.29 50.57 -16.63
N PRO A 123 34.79 51.70 -16.12
CA PRO A 123 35.95 52.38 -16.70
C PRO A 123 37.23 51.53 -16.56
N SER A 124 38.10 51.58 -17.57
CA SER A 124 39.40 50.92 -17.57
C SER A 124 40.49 51.89 -17.10
N VAL A 125 41.19 51.53 -16.02
CA VAL A 125 42.32 52.31 -15.50
C VAL A 125 43.49 52.26 -16.50
N GLN A 126 43.74 51.10 -17.09
CA GLN A 126 44.85 50.90 -18.03
C GLN A 126 44.61 51.64 -19.35
N GLU A 127 43.37 51.64 -19.87
CA GLU A 127 42.97 52.48 -21.01
C GLU A 127 43.25 53.96 -20.73
N ASN A 128 42.85 54.44 -19.55
CA ASN A 128 43.02 55.85 -19.17
C ASN A 128 44.51 56.22 -19.03
N GLN A 129 45.34 55.33 -18.48
CA GLN A 129 46.79 55.55 -18.39
C GLN A 129 47.43 55.64 -19.78
N LEU A 130 47.10 54.73 -20.71
CA LEU A 130 47.61 54.76 -22.08
C LEU A 130 47.17 56.01 -22.84
N LYS A 131 45.92 56.47 -22.63
CA LYS A 131 45.44 57.75 -23.19
C LYS A 131 46.24 58.96 -22.68
N ILE A 132 46.56 59.01 -21.39
CA ILE A 132 47.39 60.08 -20.81
C ILE A 132 48.82 60.03 -21.36
N GLN A 133 49.40 58.83 -21.48
CA GLN A 133 50.74 58.67 -22.08
C GLN A 133 50.76 59.11 -23.55
N ALA A 134 49.76 58.72 -24.35
CA ALA A 134 49.62 59.15 -25.73
C ALA A 134 49.54 60.69 -25.86
N GLN A 135 48.77 61.35 -24.99
CA GLN A 135 48.70 62.81 -24.94
C GLN A 135 50.06 63.45 -24.63
N ASN A 136 50.82 62.87 -23.70
CA ASN A 136 52.16 63.37 -23.35
C ASN A 136 53.17 63.18 -24.50
N MET A 137 53.13 62.08 -25.24
CA MET A 137 53.98 61.85 -26.41
C MET A 137 53.65 62.82 -27.55
N ALA A 138 52.36 63.10 -27.77
CA ALA A 138 51.92 64.11 -28.73
C ALA A 138 52.44 65.52 -28.37
N ARG A 139 52.41 65.91 -27.09
CA ARG A 139 52.97 67.18 -26.61
C ARG A 139 54.48 67.28 -26.83
N ARG A 140 55.20 66.15 -26.80
CA ARG A 140 56.63 66.05 -27.09
C ARG A 140 56.95 65.96 -28.59
N LYS A 141 55.93 66.06 -29.47
CA LYS A 141 56.02 65.92 -30.93
C LYS A 141 56.42 64.53 -31.43
N ASP A 142 56.36 63.51 -30.57
CA ASP A 142 56.50 62.11 -30.97
C ASP A 142 55.13 61.56 -31.38
N LEU A 143 54.75 61.85 -32.63
CA LEU A 143 53.42 61.54 -33.16
C LEU A 143 53.25 60.04 -33.45
N GLN A 144 54.31 59.34 -33.86
CA GLN A 144 54.23 57.91 -34.15
C GLN A 144 53.94 57.12 -32.87
N GLU A 145 54.66 57.41 -31.79
CA GLU A 145 54.46 56.73 -30.52
C GLU A 145 53.11 57.10 -29.88
N ALA A 146 52.66 58.35 -30.04
CA ALA A 146 51.33 58.77 -29.59
C ALA A 146 50.20 57.99 -30.28
N VAL A 147 50.30 57.74 -31.59
CA VAL A 147 49.31 56.93 -32.33
C VAL A 147 49.34 55.48 -31.84
N ARG A 148 50.54 54.89 -31.68
CA ARG A 148 50.71 53.52 -31.19
C ARG A 148 50.02 53.31 -29.83
N LEU A 149 50.29 54.20 -28.87
CA LEU A 149 49.69 54.14 -27.52
C LEU A 149 48.16 54.31 -27.56
N ARG A 150 47.64 55.12 -28.48
CA ARG A 150 46.19 55.30 -28.65
C ARG A 150 45.53 54.01 -29.18
N ASP A 151 46.14 53.39 -30.18
CA ASP A 151 45.63 52.15 -30.77
C ASP A 151 45.72 50.99 -29.76
N GLU A 152 46.78 50.96 -28.95
CA GLU A 152 46.92 50.04 -27.83
C GLU A 152 45.82 50.26 -26.77
N ALA A 153 45.51 51.52 -26.42
CA ALA A 153 44.43 51.84 -25.48
C ALA A 153 43.05 51.32 -25.96
N ILE A 154 42.78 51.43 -27.28
CA ILE A 154 41.54 50.89 -27.88
C ILE A 154 41.51 49.35 -27.76
N LYS A 155 42.63 48.68 -28.04
CA LYS A 155 42.74 47.23 -27.95
C LYS A 155 42.55 46.74 -26.50
N ILE A 156 43.22 47.37 -25.53
CA ILE A 156 43.10 47.05 -24.11
C ILE A 156 41.66 47.24 -23.62
N ARG A 157 41.00 48.34 -23.99
CA ARG A 157 39.60 48.58 -23.66
C ARG A 157 38.70 47.44 -24.12
N SER A 158 38.90 46.97 -25.36
CA SER A 158 38.10 45.88 -25.93
C SER A 158 38.32 44.57 -25.15
N ILE A 159 39.58 44.23 -24.88
CA ILE A 159 39.95 43.00 -24.18
C ILE A 159 39.41 42.99 -22.74
N GLU A 160 39.61 44.07 -21.98
CA GLU A 160 39.14 44.13 -20.60
C GLU A 160 37.62 44.06 -20.50
N LYS A 161 36.90 44.76 -21.39
CA LYS A 161 35.43 44.69 -21.44
C LYS A 161 34.95 43.27 -21.68
N GLU A 162 35.57 42.57 -22.62
CA GLU A 162 35.23 41.20 -22.94
C GLU A 162 35.57 40.24 -21.79
N GLN A 163 36.72 40.39 -21.14
CA GLN A 163 37.10 39.60 -19.97
C GLN A 163 36.12 39.78 -18.81
N ARG A 164 35.73 41.02 -18.51
CA ARG A 164 34.73 41.32 -17.46
C ARG A 164 33.38 40.70 -17.79
N ALA A 165 32.92 40.81 -19.04
CA ALA A 165 31.68 40.18 -19.48
C ALA A 165 31.73 38.65 -19.33
N ARG A 166 32.83 38.00 -19.77
CA ARG A 166 33.01 36.55 -19.66
C ARG A 166 33.01 36.08 -18.20
N ALA A 167 33.59 36.84 -17.27
CA ALA A 167 33.59 36.51 -15.86
C ALA A 167 32.16 36.51 -15.26
N VAL A 168 31.34 37.49 -15.65
CA VAL A 168 29.92 37.54 -15.28
C VAL A 168 29.16 36.36 -15.88
N ASP A 169 29.36 36.06 -17.16
CA ASP A 169 28.72 34.94 -17.85
C ASP A 169 29.05 33.60 -17.16
N GLN A 170 30.31 33.38 -16.78
CA GLN A 170 30.73 32.16 -16.08
C GLN A 170 30.08 32.00 -14.70
N LYS A 171 29.93 33.10 -13.95
CA LYS A 171 29.22 33.12 -12.67
C LYS A 171 27.74 32.77 -12.87
N TYR A 172 27.10 33.39 -13.87
CA TYR A 172 25.71 33.11 -14.23
C TYR A 172 25.51 31.62 -14.58
N PHE A 173 26.32 31.04 -15.46
CA PHE A 173 26.19 29.63 -15.83
C PHE A 173 26.32 28.68 -14.63
N THR A 174 27.21 29.01 -13.69
CA THR A 174 27.37 28.22 -12.46
C THR A 174 26.11 28.29 -11.59
N MET A 175 25.52 29.47 -11.44
CA MET A 175 24.28 29.67 -10.66
C MET A 175 23.08 29.02 -11.35
N LEU A 176 22.97 29.17 -12.66
CA LEU A 176 21.94 28.55 -13.50
C LEU A 176 21.97 27.03 -13.37
N GLN A 177 23.15 26.41 -13.47
CA GLN A 177 23.27 24.96 -13.35
C GLN A 177 22.84 24.46 -11.96
N ARG A 178 23.20 25.20 -10.89
CA ARG A 178 22.75 24.87 -9.53
C ARG A 178 21.23 24.98 -9.41
N LEU A 179 20.64 26.02 -10.00
CA LEU A 179 19.20 26.25 -9.98
C LEU A 179 18.46 25.13 -10.73
N VAL A 180 18.89 24.79 -11.94
CA VAL A 180 18.33 23.66 -12.72
C VAL A 180 18.41 22.35 -11.94
N ASN A 181 19.54 22.06 -11.29
CA ASN A 181 19.70 20.84 -10.49
C ASN A 181 18.78 20.82 -9.28
N LYS A 182 18.62 21.96 -8.58
CA LYS A 182 17.67 22.13 -7.48
C LYS A 182 16.25 21.84 -7.96
N GLN A 183 15.81 22.49 -9.03
CA GLN A 183 14.46 22.33 -9.59
C GLN A 183 14.18 20.88 -10.01
N LYS A 184 15.13 20.23 -10.68
CA LYS A 184 15.05 18.80 -11.03
C LYS A 184 14.86 17.92 -9.79
N SER A 185 15.64 18.17 -8.74
CA SER A 185 15.55 17.39 -7.50
C SER A 185 14.20 17.57 -6.78
N GLU A 186 13.61 18.77 -6.83
CA GLU A 186 12.31 19.06 -6.24
C GLU A 186 11.18 18.37 -7.00
N ILE A 187 11.25 18.32 -8.34
CA ILE A 187 10.28 17.59 -9.18
C ILE A 187 10.34 16.09 -8.87
N ILE A 188 11.54 15.51 -8.77
CA ILE A 188 11.71 14.09 -8.42
C ILE A 188 11.08 13.79 -7.06
N LYS A 189 11.38 14.60 -6.04
CA LYS A 189 10.79 14.44 -4.69
C LYS A 189 9.26 14.50 -4.71
N LEU A 190 8.68 15.42 -5.50
CA LEU A 190 7.24 15.54 -5.62
C LEU A 190 6.62 14.30 -6.28
N GLN A 191 7.26 13.79 -7.33
CA GLN A 191 6.83 12.56 -8.00
C GLN A 191 6.91 11.35 -7.06
N ASP A 192 8.02 11.19 -6.33
CA ASP A 192 8.22 10.11 -5.37
C ASP A 192 7.17 10.17 -4.25
N GLN A 193 6.89 11.36 -3.74
CA GLN A 193 5.87 11.57 -2.72
C GLN A 193 4.47 11.16 -3.22
N MET A 194 4.12 11.51 -4.46
CA MET A 194 2.85 11.10 -5.08
C MET A 194 2.76 9.56 -5.19
N ILE A 195 3.82 8.92 -5.68
CA ILE A 195 3.87 7.45 -5.81
C ILE A 195 3.67 6.79 -4.45
N ILE A 196 4.44 7.19 -3.44
CA ILE A 196 4.36 6.65 -2.08
C ILE A 196 2.93 6.79 -1.52
N GLN A 197 2.30 7.96 -1.70
CA GLN A 197 0.92 8.17 -1.23
C GLN A 197 -0.10 7.29 -1.96
N MET A 198 0.05 7.13 -3.29
CA MET A 198 -0.83 6.27 -4.08
C MET A 198 -0.68 4.79 -3.72
N GLU A 199 0.55 4.32 -3.51
CA GLU A 199 0.85 2.95 -3.09
C GLU A 199 0.33 2.68 -1.67
N ALA A 200 0.54 3.61 -0.74
CA ALA A 200 0.04 3.50 0.63
C ALA A 200 -1.50 3.41 0.66
N ALA A 201 -2.19 4.24 -0.13
CA ALA A 201 -3.65 4.18 -0.25
C ALA A 201 -4.12 2.83 -0.84
N GLN A 202 -3.45 2.36 -1.90
CA GLN A 202 -3.78 1.05 -2.49
C GLN A 202 -3.56 -0.09 -1.49
N ALA A 203 -2.42 -0.10 -0.79
CA ALA A 203 -2.09 -1.13 0.18
C ALA A 203 -3.08 -1.15 1.35
N ALA A 204 -3.49 0.03 1.84
CA ALA A 204 -4.51 0.14 2.88
C ALA A 204 -5.87 -0.43 2.43
N THR A 205 -6.32 -0.10 1.21
CA THR A 205 -7.57 -0.64 0.66
C THR A 205 -7.48 -2.15 0.40
N ASN A 206 -6.37 -2.65 -0.13
CA ASN A 206 -6.15 -4.08 -0.31
C ASN A 206 -6.27 -4.86 1.01
N ARG A 207 -5.76 -4.31 2.12
CA ARG A 207 -5.94 -4.89 3.45
C ARG A 207 -7.41 -4.92 3.89
N LYS A 208 -8.17 -3.85 3.63
CA LYS A 208 -9.61 -3.81 3.91
C LYS A 208 -10.37 -4.88 3.10
N ILE A 209 -10.08 -4.98 1.80
CA ILE A 209 -10.65 -5.99 0.89
C ILE A 209 -10.33 -7.40 1.38
N PHE A 210 -9.08 -7.66 1.75
CA PHE A 210 -8.68 -8.96 2.26
C PHE A 210 -9.40 -9.32 3.58
N ASN A 211 -9.57 -8.36 4.49
CA ASN A 211 -10.29 -8.58 5.73
C ASN A 211 -11.76 -8.92 5.50
N ILE A 212 -12.42 -8.26 4.54
CA ILE A 212 -13.80 -8.62 4.20
C ILE A 212 -13.86 -9.99 3.50
N GLN A 213 -12.93 -10.33 2.60
CA GLN A 213 -12.85 -11.67 2.01
C GLN A 213 -12.75 -12.74 3.11
N LYS A 214 -11.87 -12.56 4.11
CA LYS A 214 -11.77 -13.44 5.28
C LYS A 214 -13.09 -13.60 6.03
N LYS A 215 -13.76 -12.48 6.29
CA LYS A 215 -15.06 -12.47 6.98
C LYS A 215 -16.13 -13.21 6.17
N THR A 216 -16.21 -12.96 4.87
CA THR A 216 -17.13 -13.63 3.94
C THR A 216 -16.91 -15.13 3.93
N VAL A 217 -15.66 -15.59 3.78
CA VAL A 217 -15.34 -17.03 3.82
C VAL A 217 -15.76 -17.66 5.14
N ALA A 218 -15.50 -17.01 6.28
CA ALA A 218 -15.92 -17.51 7.59
C ALA A 218 -17.45 -17.60 7.71
N CYS A 219 -18.17 -16.57 7.25
CA CYS A 219 -19.64 -16.55 7.25
C CYS A 219 -20.21 -17.69 6.39
N ILE A 220 -19.69 -17.90 5.17
CA ILE A 220 -20.13 -18.99 4.29
C ILE A 220 -19.85 -20.37 4.91
N LYS A 221 -18.66 -20.57 5.51
CA LYS A 221 -18.34 -21.81 6.24
C LYS A 221 -19.31 -22.05 7.40
N ASN A 222 -19.72 -21.00 8.10
CA ASN A 222 -20.70 -21.08 9.18
C ASN A 222 -22.11 -21.39 8.66
N VAL A 223 -22.52 -20.85 7.52
CA VAL A 223 -23.78 -21.20 6.83
C VAL A 223 -23.79 -22.68 6.48
N LEU A 224 -22.75 -23.17 5.81
CA LEU A 224 -22.60 -24.59 5.47
C LEU A 224 -22.65 -25.49 6.72
N SER A 225 -21.90 -25.13 7.77
CA SER A 225 -21.87 -25.90 9.02
C SER A 225 -23.23 -25.97 9.71
N ARG A 226 -23.99 -24.85 9.70
CA ARG A 226 -25.36 -24.80 10.23
C ARG A 226 -26.33 -25.64 9.39
N ALA A 227 -26.24 -25.57 8.06
CA ALA A 227 -27.05 -26.40 7.16
C ALA A 227 -26.80 -27.90 7.38
N ILE A 228 -25.53 -28.31 7.49
CA ILE A 228 -25.16 -29.70 7.79
C ILE A 228 -25.68 -30.12 9.17
N ALA A 229 -25.56 -29.27 10.19
CA ALA A 229 -26.07 -29.56 11.53
C ALA A 229 -27.60 -29.69 11.56
N SER A 230 -28.33 -28.82 10.84
CA SER A 230 -29.79 -28.89 10.72
C SER A 230 -30.22 -30.18 10.01
N GLY A 231 -29.61 -30.48 8.86
CA GLY A 231 -29.90 -31.71 8.11
C GLY A 231 -29.67 -32.99 8.93
N LYS A 232 -28.57 -33.04 9.71
CA LYS A 232 -28.28 -34.16 10.63
C LYS A 232 -29.32 -34.26 11.75
N LYS A 233 -29.73 -33.13 12.34
CA LYS A 233 -30.70 -33.07 13.44
C LYS A 233 -32.10 -33.48 13.00
N GLU A 234 -32.52 -33.06 11.82
CA GLU A 234 -33.85 -33.35 11.29
C GLU A 234 -33.98 -34.81 10.85
N LEU A 235 -32.95 -35.38 10.23
CA LEU A 235 -33.01 -36.75 9.72
C LEU A 235 -32.90 -37.81 10.83
N ARG A 236 -32.22 -37.49 11.95
CA ARG A 236 -31.98 -38.38 13.11
C ARG A 236 -31.46 -39.78 12.72
N ASN A 237 -30.83 -39.90 11.55
CA ASN A 237 -30.29 -41.14 11.01
C ASN A 237 -28.78 -41.01 10.83
N SER A 238 -28.03 -41.62 11.75
CA SER A 238 -26.56 -41.55 11.75
C SER A 238 -25.93 -42.14 10.49
N ALA A 239 -26.58 -43.10 9.81
CA ALA A 239 -26.04 -43.75 8.62
C ALA A 239 -25.94 -42.80 7.41
N LYS A 240 -26.84 -41.82 7.32
CA LYS A 240 -26.87 -40.83 6.23
C LYS A 240 -26.14 -39.53 6.56
N ASN A 241 -25.49 -39.42 7.73
CA ASN A 241 -24.79 -38.19 8.15
C ASN A 241 -23.64 -37.80 7.22
N HIS A 242 -22.91 -38.77 6.67
CA HIS A 242 -21.83 -38.51 5.73
C HIS A 242 -22.39 -37.97 4.41
N GLU A 243 -23.42 -38.64 3.88
CA GLU A 243 -24.14 -38.24 2.66
C GLU A 243 -24.70 -36.82 2.77
N ILE A 244 -25.34 -36.45 3.88
CA ILE A 244 -25.81 -35.08 4.15
C ILE A 244 -24.67 -34.06 4.06
N SER A 245 -23.52 -34.39 4.66
CA SER A 245 -22.37 -33.49 4.70
C SER A 245 -21.78 -33.30 3.31
N GLN A 246 -21.71 -34.38 2.52
CA GLN A 246 -21.18 -34.35 1.16
C GLN A 246 -22.10 -33.54 0.24
N VAL A 247 -23.40 -33.87 0.17
CA VAL A 247 -24.35 -33.21 -0.73
C VAL A 247 -24.46 -31.71 -0.49
N LEU A 248 -24.46 -31.28 0.78
CA LEU A 248 -24.50 -29.85 1.11
C LEU A 248 -23.16 -29.14 0.82
N THR A 249 -22.03 -29.83 1.00
CA THR A 249 -20.71 -29.28 0.65
C THR A 249 -20.58 -29.11 -0.85
N ASP A 250 -20.99 -30.11 -1.63
CA ASP A 250 -20.97 -30.07 -3.09
C ASP A 250 -21.90 -28.96 -3.61
N CYS A 251 -23.12 -28.86 -3.06
CA CYS A 251 -24.05 -27.78 -3.39
C CYS A 251 -23.46 -26.38 -3.10
N MET A 252 -22.77 -26.20 -1.97
CA MET A 252 -22.11 -24.93 -1.64
C MET A 252 -20.94 -24.64 -2.60
N ASN A 253 -20.14 -25.65 -2.94
CA ASN A 253 -19.04 -25.49 -3.89
C ASN A 253 -19.54 -25.12 -5.29
N ASP A 254 -20.61 -25.77 -5.75
CA ASP A 254 -21.24 -25.45 -7.03
C ASP A 254 -21.80 -24.03 -7.02
N LYS A 255 -22.43 -23.60 -5.91
CA LYS A 255 -22.90 -22.22 -5.74
C LYS A 255 -21.76 -21.21 -5.83
N ILE A 256 -20.65 -21.44 -5.12
CA ILE A 256 -19.46 -20.57 -5.16
C ILE A 256 -18.87 -20.48 -6.57
N ARG A 257 -18.87 -21.60 -7.31
CA ARG A 257 -18.39 -21.65 -8.70
C ARG A 257 -19.32 -20.90 -9.66
N ASN A 258 -20.61 -21.19 -9.60
CA ASN A 258 -21.61 -20.60 -10.48
C ASN A 258 -21.73 -19.08 -10.30
N ASP A 259 -21.55 -18.59 -9.07
CA ASP A 259 -21.56 -17.16 -8.77
C ASP A 259 -20.19 -16.49 -9.01
N ASN A 260 -19.21 -17.20 -9.59
CA ASN A 260 -17.83 -16.72 -9.82
C ASN A 260 -17.13 -16.19 -8.54
N ARG A 261 -17.44 -16.77 -7.38
CA ARG A 261 -16.90 -16.33 -6.07
C ARG A 261 -15.64 -17.06 -5.64
N VAL A 262 -15.15 -17.99 -6.44
CA VAL A 262 -13.96 -18.81 -6.14
C VAL A 262 -12.75 -17.95 -5.75
N GLY A 263 -12.57 -16.78 -6.40
CA GLY A 263 -11.48 -15.84 -6.10
C GLY A 263 -11.48 -15.32 -4.66
N ILE A 264 -12.65 -15.16 -4.03
CA ILE A 264 -12.77 -14.74 -2.62
C ILE A 264 -12.15 -15.79 -1.69
N PHE A 265 -12.31 -17.07 -2.04
CA PHE A 265 -11.85 -18.19 -1.22
C PHE A 265 -10.36 -18.48 -1.44
N TYR A 266 -9.86 -18.35 -2.67
CA TYR A 266 -8.43 -18.47 -2.95
C TYR A 266 -7.62 -17.34 -2.33
N ALA A 267 -8.13 -16.11 -2.37
CA ALA A 267 -7.44 -14.95 -1.81
C ALA A 267 -7.14 -15.09 -0.31
N VAL A 268 -7.90 -15.91 0.42
CA VAL A 268 -7.75 -16.11 1.87
C VAL A 268 -6.83 -17.29 2.22
N GLN A 269 -6.47 -18.14 1.25
CA GLN A 269 -5.64 -19.33 1.47
C GLN A 269 -4.13 -19.04 1.34
N ILE A 270 -3.78 -17.90 0.74
CA ILE A 270 -2.42 -17.37 0.59
C ILE A 270 -2.08 -16.48 1.79
#